data_AF-A0A9N8K8A7-F1
#
_entry.id   AF-A0A9N8K8A7-F1
#
_cell.length_a   1.000
_cell.length_b   1.000
_cell.length_c   1.000
_cell.angle_alpha   90.00
_cell.angle_beta   90.00
_cell.angle_gamma   90.00
#
_symmetry.space_group_name_H-M   'P 1'
#
loop_
_entity.id
_entity.type
_entity.pdbx_description
1 polymer ?
#
loop_
_entity_poly.entity_id
_entity_poly.type
_entity_poly.pdbx_seq_one_letter_code
_entity_poly.pdbx_strand_id
1 'polypeptide(L)'
;MAYLRAQAAQIDAWEHLGNDGWNWESLLPYYKQSEHFQIPTEEQCLAGAAYDIDVHGTTGYLKTGWNTGLLGENVTSLINATYTSTGLPYIQEPNGGSMRGFTRYPATVDRELNVREDAGRAYYLPVQNRTNLDLYTNSFVQRMTWDKDSTSSTPRVSGVQFTDASGKQKVMSAKKEVILSAGALRSPLILELSGVGNSA
;
A
#
# COMPACT_ATOMS: atom_id res chain seq x y z
N MET A 1 2.15 -11.52 -3.04
CA MET A 1 1.17 -10.63 -3.71
C MET A 1 -0.19 -10.71 -3.02
N ALA A 2 -0.33 -11.35 -1.86
CA ALA A 2 -1.60 -11.40 -1.15
C ALA A 2 -2.13 -9.98 -0.89
N TYR A 3 -3.42 -9.78 -1.10
CA TYR A 3 -4.12 -8.55 -0.84
C TYR A 3 -5.13 -8.81 0.27
N LEU A 4 -4.74 -8.40 1.48
CA LEU A 4 -5.55 -8.44 2.67
C LEU A 4 -5.45 -7.08 3.37
N ARG A 5 -6.56 -6.58 3.91
CA ARG A 5 -6.61 -5.31 4.64
C ARG A 5 -6.30 -5.52 6.13
N ALA A 6 -7.21 -5.06 6.99
CA ALA A 6 -7.01 -4.89 8.41
C ALA A 6 -8.27 -5.29 9.18
N GLN A 7 -8.13 -5.66 10.46
CA GLN A 7 -9.26 -5.76 11.37
C GLN A 7 -9.72 -4.34 11.73
N ALA A 8 -11.02 -4.04 11.66
CA ALA A 8 -11.54 -2.68 11.89
C ALA A 8 -11.05 -2.09 13.23
N ALA A 9 -11.19 -2.87 14.31
CA ALA A 9 -10.77 -2.48 15.65
C ALA A 9 -9.27 -2.11 15.76
N GLN A 10 -8.41 -2.65 14.89
CA GLN A 10 -6.98 -2.31 14.89
C GLN A 10 -6.71 -0.94 14.24
N ILE A 11 -7.57 -0.53 13.29
CA ILE A 11 -7.52 0.80 12.67
C ILE A 11 -8.19 1.82 13.57
N ASP A 12 -9.34 1.49 14.18
CA ASP A 12 -10.02 2.36 15.15
C ASP A 12 -9.12 2.70 16.35
N ALA A 13 -8.23 1.77 16.72
CA ALA A 13 -7.21 2.02 17.74
C ALA A 13 -6.24 3.15 17.39
N TRP A 14 -6.06 3.51 16.11
CA TRP A 14 -5.22 4.65 15.71
C TRP A 14 -5.88 5.97 16.09
N GLU A 15 -7.19 6.10 15.89
CA GLU A 15 -7.95 7.26 16.37
C GLU A 15 -7.96 7.32 17.89
N HIS A 16 -8.15 6.19 18.58
CA HIS A 16 -8.05 6.15 20.05
C HIS A 16 -6.67 6.54 20.60
N LEU A 17 -5.61 6.40 19.81
CA LEU A 17 -4.26 6.85 20.15
C LEU A 17 -4.08 8.38 20.01
N GLY A 18 -5.08 9.09 19.48
CA GLY A 18 -5.08 10.55 19.28
C GLY A 18 -4.86 10.99 17.83
N ASN A 19 -5.02 10.09 16.85
CA ASN A 19 -4.93 10.43 15.43
C ASN A 19 -6.33 10.65 14.86
N ASP A 20 -6.91 11.83 15.13
CA ASP A 20 -8.27 12.19 14.72
C ASP A 20 -8.53 11.89 13.24
N GLY A 21 -9.64 11.20 12.95
CA GLY A 21 -10.06 10.85 11.60
C GLY A 21 -9.36 9.63 11.02
N TRP A 22 -8.50 8.91 11.77
CA TRP A 22 -7.90 7.65 11.36
C TRP A 22 -8.59 6.45 12.00
N ASN A 23 -9.74 6.04 11.44
CA ASN A 23 -10.51 4.88 11.88
C ASN A 23 -10.95 4.04 10.66
N TRP A 24 -11.59 2.88 10.90
CA TRP A 24 -11.98 1.99 9.82
C TRP A 24 -12.98 2.64 8.85
N GLU A 25 -13.97 3.37 9.38
CA GLU A 25 -15.02 4.02 8.60
C GLU A 25 -14.44 5.07 7.66
N SER A 26 -13.49 5.89 8.13
CA SER A 26 -12.84 6.92 7.32
C SER A 26 -11.84 6.33 6.32
N LEU A 27 -11.20 5.21 6.64
CA LEU A 27 -10.17 4.60 5.79
C LEU A 27 -10.74 3.69 4.69
N LEU A 28 -11.89 3.04 4.92
CA LEU A 28 -12.53 2.15 3.94
C LEU A 28 -12.79 2.82 2.57
N PRO A 29 -13.28 4.07 2.48
CA PRO A 29 -13.38 4.79 1.21
C PRO A 29 -12.05 4.90 0.46
N TYR A 30 -10.92 5.08 1.15
CA TYR A 30 -9.59 5.15 0.53
C TYR A 30 -9.09 3.77 0.08
N TYR A 31 -9.36 2.71 0.84
CA TYR A 31 -9.13 1.34 0.37
C TYR A 31 -9.86 1.09 -0.95
N LYS A 32 -11.16 1.43 -1.02
CA LYS A 32 -11.96 1.30 -2.25
C LYS A 32 -11.41 2.21 -3.36
N GLN A 33 -11.08 3.46 -3.08
CA GLN A 33 -10.55 4.38 -4.08
C GLN A 33 -9.24 3.87 -4.72
N SER A 34 -8.39 3.19 -3.94
CA SER A 34 -7.13 2.63 -4.42
C SER A 34 -7.30 1.45 -5.38
N GLU A 35 -8.41 0.72 -5.26
CA GLU A 35 -8.57 -0.63 -5.76
C GLU A 35 -9.35 -0.70 -7.08
N HIS A 36 -8.89 -1.56 -7.97
CA HIS A 36 -9.61 -2.05 -9.14
C HIS A 36 -9.81 -3.55 -9.01
N PHE A 37 -10.85 -3.94 -8.29
CA PHE A 37 -11.17 -5.32 -8.00
C PHE A 37 -11.70 -6.02 -9.26
N GLN A 38 -11.03 -7.09 -9.65
CA GLN A 38 -11.43 -7.95 -10.75
C GLN A 38 -12.29 -9.08 -10.20
N ILE A 39 -13.58 -9.04 -10.54
CA ILE A 39 -14.55 -10.08 -10.17
C ILE A 39 -13.98 -11.46 -10.58
N PRO A 40 -13.99 -12.46 -9.67
CA PRO A 40 -13.48 -13.80 -9.96
C PRO A 40 -14.31 -14.49 -11.04
N THR A 41 -13.66 -15.35 -11.83
CA THR A 41 -14.35 -16.21 -12.79
C THR A 41 -15.12 -17.31 -12.09
N GLU A 42 -16.06 -17.96 -12.79
CA GLU A 42 -16.79 -19.12 -12.26
C GLU A 42 -15.85 -20.23 -11.76
N GLU A 43 -14.80 -20.55 -12.52
CA GLU A 43 -13.77 -21.53 -12.13
C GLU A 43 -13.05 -21.12 -10.84
N GLN A 44 -12.74 -19.83 -10.68
CA GLN A 44 -12.12 -19.32 -9.46
C GLN A 44 -13.08 -19.41 -8.27
N CYS A 45 -14.36 -19.14 -8.47
CA CYS A 45 -15.40 -19.32 -7.44
C CYS A 45 -15.52 -20.79 -7.01
N LEU A 46 -15.50 -21.74 -7.96
CA LEU A 46 -15.47 -23.18 -7.66
C LEU A 46 -14.21 -23.58 -6.87
N ALA A 47 -13.08 -22.93 -7.15
CA ALA A 47 -11.83 -23.10 -6.40
C ALA A 47 -11.80 -22.36 -5.03
N GLY A 48 -12.92 -21.76 -4.63
CA GLY A 48 -13.16 -21.11 -3.34
C GLY A 48 -13.02 -19.60 -3.33
N ALA A 49 -12.71 -18.92 -4.45
CA ALA A 49 -12.73 -17.46 -4.46
C ALA A 49 -14.12 -16.94 -4.08
N ALA A 50 -14.17 -16.04 -3.11
CA ALA A 50 -15.39 -15.40 -2.64
C ALA A 50 -15.06 -13.94 -2.31
N TYR A 51 -16.09 -13.09 -2.31
CA TYR A 51 -15.95 -11.66 -2.10
C TYR A 51 -17.28 -11.04 -1.68
N ASP A 52 -17.20 -9.84 -1.11
CA ASP A 52 -18.33 -8.92 -0.98
C ASP A 52 -18.02 -7.64 -1.76
N ILE A 53 -18.79 -7.36 -2.82
CA ILE A 53 -18.53 -6.23 -3.70
C ILE A 53 -18.64 -4.88 -2.98
N ASP A 54 -19.42 -4.80 -1.89
CA ASP A 54 -19.68 -3.53 -1.19
C ASP A 54 -18.43 -2.99 -0.51
N VAL A 55 -17.45 -3.84 -0.18
CA VAL A 55 -16.19 -3.43 0.43
C VAL A 55 -15.07 -3.22 -0.59
N HIS A 56 -15.29 -3.49 -1.88
CA HIS A 56 -14.28 -3.39 -2.93
C HIS A 56 -14.44 -2.15 -3.80
N GLY A 57 -13.32 -1.61 -4.28
CA GLY A 57 -13.31 -0.60 -5.34
C GLY A 57 -13.17 -1.23 -6.71
N THR A 58 -13.80 -0.66 -7.74
CA THR A 58 -13.75 -1.19 -9.12
C THR A 58 -13.19 -0.20 -10.13
N THR A 59 -12.75 0.98 -9.68
CA THR A 59 -12.32 2.09 -10.54
C THR A 59 -10.96 2.66 -10.18
N GLY A 60 -10.31 2.13 -9.14
CA GLY A 60 -8.98 2.55 -8.72
C GLY A 60 -7.89 2.13 -9.70
N TYR A 61 -6.63 2.35 -9.30
CA TYR A 61 -5.47 2.05 -10.13
C TYR A 61 -4.87 0.67 -9.85
N LEU A 62 -4.98 0.17 -8.61
CA LEU A 62 -4.37 -1.10 -8.23
C LEU A 62 -5.31 -2.26 -8.56
N LYS A 63 -5.00 -3.00 -9.64
CA LYS A 63 -5.69 -4.25 -9.96
C LYS A 63 -5.50 -5.31 -8.86
N THR A 64 -6.62 -5.80 -8.33
CA THR A 64 -6.67 -6.91 -7.37
C THR A 64 -7.57 -8.01 -7.90
N GLY A 65 -7.30 -9.26 -7.55
CA GLY A 65 -8.08 -10.41 -8.01
C GLY A 65 -7.32 -11.72 -7.81
N TRP A 66 -7.79 -12.82 -8.40
CA TRP A 66 -7.12 -14.11 -8.29
C TRP A 66 -6.26 -14.41 -9.51
N ASN A 67 -5.15 -15.13 -9.29
CA ASN A 67 -4.29 -15.62 -10.37
C ASN A 67 -5.07 -16.53 -11.33
N THR A 68 -4.69 -16.53 -12.60
CA THR A 68 -5.27 -17.40 -13.64
C THR A 68 -5.09 -18.89 -13.34
N GLY A 69 -4.02 -19.24 -12.63
CA GLY A 69 -3.74 -20.61 -12.19
C GLY A 69 -4.33 -20.99 -10.82
N LEU A 70 -5.38 -20.31 -10.34
CA LEU A 70 -6.10 -20.76 -9.14
C LEU A 70 -6.85 -22.05 -9.46
N LEU A 71 -6.15 -23.18 -9.31
CA LEU A 71 -6.65 -24.51 -9.64
C LEU A 71 -6.82 -25.37 -8.39
N GLY A 72 -7.81 -26.27 -8.44
CA GLY A 72 -7.92 -27.43 -7.56
C GLY A 72 -8.80 -27.27 -6.33
N GLU A 73 -9.81 -28.14 -6.24
CA GLU A 73 -10.68 -28.30 -5.07
C GLU A 73 -10.02 -29.10 -3.94
N ASN A 74 -9.07 -30.00 -4.25
CA ASN A 74 -8.70 -31.10 -3.35
C ASN A 74 -8.00 -30.64 -2.05
N VAL A 75 -6.88 -29.92 -2.13
CA VAL A 75 -6.12 -29.48 -0.94
C VAL A 75 -6.88 -28.38 -0.20
N THR A 76 -7.64 -27.56 -0.91
CA THR A 76 -8.28 -26.38 -0.32
C THR A 76 -9.52 -26.75 0.44
N SER A 77 -10.34 -27.63 -0.12
CA SER A 77 -11.49 -28.20 0.58
C SER A 77 -11.03 -28.98 1.81
N LEU A 78 -9.91 -29.72 1.70
CA LEU A 78 -9.31 -30.42 2.84
C LEU A 78 -8.84 -29.45 3.93
N ILE A 79 -8.14 -28.38 3.57
CA ILE A 79 -7.71 -27.34 4.51
C ILE A 79 -8.92 -26.65 5.15
N ASN A 80 -9.96 -26.33 4.36
CA ASN A 80 -11.19 -25.73 4.87
C ASN A 80 -11.87 -26.64 5.91
N ALA A 81 -12.05 -27.92 5.58
CA ALA A 81 -12.63 -28.90 6.50
C ALA A 81 -11.79 -29.05 7.78
N THR A 82 -10.46 -29.02 7.65
CA THR A 82 -9.54 -29.09 8.79
C THR A 82 -9.66 -27.87 9.69
N TYR A 83 -9.68 -26.65 9.14
CA TYR A 83 -9.87 -25.45 9.96
C TYR A 83 -11.25 -25.40 10.60
N THR A 84 -12.28 -25.78 9.84
CA THR A 84 -13.66 -25.82 10.34
C THR A 84 -13.80 -26.77 11.53
N SER A 85 -13.13 -27.93 11.51
CA SER A 85 -13.16 -28.90 12.63
C SER A 85 -12.51 -28.36 13.91
N THR A 86 -11.62 -27.36 13.80
CA THR A 86 -11.03 -26.63 14.94
C THR A 86 -11.85 -25.42 15.39
N GLY A 87 -13.00 -25.15 14.77
CA GLY A 87 -13.85 -23.99 15.05
C GLY A 87 -13.42 -22.69 14.35
N LEU A 88 -12.52 -22.76 13.36
CA LEU A 88 -12.17 -21.63 12.50
C LEU A 88 -13.04 -21.64 11.24
N PRO A 89 -13.93 -20.64 11.04
CA PRO A 89 -14.86 -20.65 9.92
C PRO A 89 -14.18 -20.31 8.59
N TYR A 90 -14.79 -20.74 7.49
CA TYR A 90 -14.55 -20.15 6.18
C TYR A 90 -15.15 -18.74 6.13
N ILE A 91 -14.38 -17.72 5.76
CA ILE A 91 -14.88 -16.36 5.55
C ILE A 91 -14.82 -16.01 4.07
N GLN A 92 -15.91 -15.46 3.56
CA GLN A 92 -16.02 -15.08 2.15
C GLN A 92 -15.25 -13.80 1.85
N GLU A 93 -15.26 -12.84 2.78
CA GLU A 93 -14.62 -11.54 2.61
C GLU A 93 -13.78 -11.15 3.84
N PRO A 94 -12.44 -11.24 3.77
CA PRO A 94 -11.57 -10.79 4.85
C PRO A 94 -11.30 -9.27 4.85
N ASN A 95 -11.57 -8.55 3.75
CA ASN A 95 -11.22 -7.13 3.59
C ASN A 95 -12.31 -6.17 4.07
N GLY A 96 -13.40 -6.69 4.64
CA GLY A 96 -14.49 -5.91 5.22
C GLY A 96 -14.28 -5.47 6.68
N GLY A 97 -13.09 -5.70 7.25
CA GLY A 97 -12.77 -5.31 8.63
C GLY A 97 -12.91 -6.44 9.65
N SER A 98 -13.30 -7.64 9.22
CA SER A 98 -13.36 -8.86 10.04
C SER A 98 -12.57 -9.98 9.37
N MET A 99 -11.34 -10.19 9.84
CA MET A 99 -10.35 -11.04 9.15
C MET A 99 -10.25 -12.47 9.70
N ARG A 100 -10.93 -12.78 10.82
CA ARG A 100 -10.75 -14.07 11.51
C ARG A 100 -11.45 -15.21 10.76
N GLY A 101 -10.67 -16.02 10.07
CA GLY A 101 -11.14 -17.25 9.43
C GLY A 101 -10.16 -17.78 8.39
N PHE A 102 -10.56 -18.85 7.70
CA PHE A 102 -9.87 -19.35 6.52
C PHE A 102 -10.54 -18.79 5.26
N THR A 103 -9.76 -18.39 4.26
CA THR A 103 -10.28 -17.83 3.00
C THR A 103 -9.29 -17.97 1.86
N ARG A 104 -9.80 -17.84 0.64
CA ARG A 104 -9.01 -17.68 -0.58
C ARG A 104 -8.79 -16.20 -0.85
N TYR A 105 -7.68 -15.65 -0.35
CA TYR A 105 -7.38 -14.23 -0.51
C TYR A 105 -7.14 -13.84 -1.99
N PRO A 106 -7.55 -12.64 -2.41
CA PRO A 106 -7.12 -12.06 -3.68
C PRO A 106 -5.65 -11.62 -3.62
N ALA A 107 -5.08 -11.32 -4.77
CA ALA A 107 -3.72 -10.86 -4.95
C ALA A 107 -3.66 -9.56 -5.76
N THR A 108 -2.56 -8.82 -5.64
CA THR A 108 -2.22 -7.69 -6.51
C THR A 108 -1.71 -8.22 -7.87
N VAL A 109 -2.63 -8.41 -8.80
CA VAL A 109 -2.38 -9.06 -10.10
C VAL A 109 -3.23 -8.39 -11.17
N ASP A 110 -2.65 -8.13 -12.34
CA ASP A 110 -3.41 -7.86 -13.55
C ASP A 110 -3.74 -9.20 -14.20
N ARG A 111 -5.00 -9.63 -14.12
CA ARG A 111 -5.43 -10.94 -14.64
C ARG A 111 -5.47 -10.97 -16.17
N GLU A 112 -5.71 -9.82 -16.80
CA GLU A 112 -5.77 -9.71 -18.27
C GLU A 112 -4.39 -9.94 -18.89
N LEU A 113 -3.36 -9.37 -18.26
CA LEU A 113 -1.96 -9.52 -18.68
C LEU A 113 -1.24 -10.70 -18.00
N ASN A 114 -1.85 -11.29 -16.99
CA ASN A 114 -1.29 -12.33 -16.13
C ASN A 114 0.08 -11.93 -15.53
N VAL A 115 0.18 -10.70 -15.01
CA VAL A 115 1.39 -10.17 -14.37
C VAL A 115 1.12 -9.64 -12.96
N ARG A 116 2.18 -9.53 -12.17
CA ARG A 116 2.15 -8.78 -10.90
C ARG A 116 1.71 -7.35 -11.15
N GLU A 117 0.78 -6.86 -10.34
CA GLU A 117 0.39 -5.46 -10.29
C GLU A 117 1.18 -4.75 -9.17
N ASP A 118 2.39 -4.28 -9.50
CA ASP A 118 3.18 -3.46 -8.58
C ASP A 118 2.76 -1.98 -8.62
N ALA A 119 3.20 -1.19 -7.62
CA ALA A 119 2.82 0.23 -7.52
C ALA A 119 3.33 1.08 -8.70
N GLY A 120 4.43 0.68 -9.35
CA GLY A 120 4.91 1.35 -10.57
C GLY A 120 3.95 1.13 -11.74
N ARG A 121 3.47 -0.11 -11.92
CA ARG A 121 2.43 -0.43 -12.89
C ARG A 121 1.10 0.28 -12.61
N ALA A 122 0.61 0.20 -11.37
CA ALA A 122 -0.68 0.77 -11.01
C ALA A 122 -0.67 2.31 -11.07
N TYR A 123 0.31 2.95 -10.42
CA TYR A 123 0.23 4.40 -10.14
C TYR A 123 1.18 5.26 -10.96
N TYR A 124 2.24 4.70 -11.58
CA TYR A 124 3.19 5.50 -12.36
C TYR A 124 2.98 5.34 -13.87
N LEU A 125 2.97 4.12 -14.41
CA LEU A 125 2.88 3.89 -15.86
C LEU A 125 1.68 4.58 -16.54
N PRO A 126 0.47 4.63 -15.94
CA PRO A 126 -0.68 5.32 -16.56
C PRO A 126 -0.53 6.84 -16.62
N VAL A 127 0.35 7.43 -15.81
CA VAL A 127 0.50 8.89 -15.66
C VAL A 127 1.90 9.40 -15.99
N GLN A 128 2.82 8.53 -16.42
CA GLN A 128 4.23 8.85 -16.66
C GLN A 128 4.47 9.96 -17.69
N ASN A 129 3.49 10.23 -18.57
CA ASN A 129 3.59 11.27 -19.60
C ASN A 129 3.11 12.66 -19.10
N ARG A 130 2.74 12.80 -17.84
CA ARG A 130 2.36 14.10 -17.26
C ARG A 130 3.59 15.00 -17.20
N THR A 131 3.50 16.18 -17.82
CA THR A 131 4.60 17.15 -17.89
C THR A 131 4.93 17.82 -16.54
N ASN A 132 4.09 17.63 -15.53
CA ASN A 132 4.30 18.10 -14.17
C ASN A 132 4.73 16.99 -13.20
N LEU A 133 5.20 15.85 -13.72
CA LEU A 133 5.72 14.71 -12.96
C LEU A 133 7.10 14.32 -13.48
N ASP A 134 8.13 14.52 -12.67
CA ASP A 134 9.49 14.12 -12.98
C ASP A 134 9.88 12.88 -12.15
N LEU A 135 10.49 11.87 -12.81
CA LEU A 135 11.04 10.69 -12.14
C LEU A 135 12.56 10.66 -12.31
N TYR A 136 13.28 10.68 -11.18
CA TYR A 136 14.72 10.51 -11.13
C TYR A 136 15.05 9.11 -10.60
N THR A 137 15.28 8.16 -11.48
CA THR A 137 15.77 6.82 -11.09
C THR A 137 17.26 6.89 -10.74
N ASN A 138 17.77 5.83 -10.10
CA ASN A 138 19.18 5.70 -9.73
C ASN A 138 19.70 6.91 -8.92
N SER A 139 18.79 7.51 -8.14
CA SER A 139 19.02 8.73 -7.39
C SER A 139 18.65 8.49 -5.93
N PHE A 140 19.60 8.70 -5.02
CA PHE A 140 19.46 8.31 -3.61
C PHE A 140 19.48 9.54 -2.71
N VAL A 141 18.35 9.86 -2.08
CA VAL A 141 18.26 10.91 -1.07
C VAL A 141 19.06 10.50 0.16
N GLN A 142 19.95 11.39 0.59
CA GLN A 142 20.80 11.20 1.78
C GLN A 142 20.22 11.91 3.00
N ARG A 143 19.75 13.15 2.81
CA ARG A 143 19.16 13.99 3.86
C ARG A 143 18.33 15.12 3.27
N MET A 144 17.48 15.72 4.09
CA MET A 144 16.79 16.98 3.79
C MET A 144 17.74 18.17 3.96
N THR A 145 17.41 19.28 3.30
CA THR A 145 18.07 20.58 3.49
C THR A 145 17.11 21.55 4.16
N TRP A 146 17.66 22.47 4.96
CA TRP A 146 16.88 23.43 5.75
C TRP A 146 16.93 24.82 5.14
N ASP A 147 15.86 25.59 5.33
CA ASP A 147 15.78 27.00 5.02
C ASP A 147 16.55 27.80 6.08
N LYS A 148 17.67 28.42 5.68
CA LYS A 148 18.55 29.16 6.60
C LYS A 148 18.00 30.55 6.92
N ASP A 149 17.11 31.07 6.08
CA ASP A 149 16.54 32.41 6.21
C ASP A 149 15.21 32.38 6.96
N SER A 150 14.71 31.19 7.30
CA SER A 150 13.51 31.01 8.11
C SER A 150 13.73 31.58 9.52
N THR A 151 12.94 32.60 9.86
CA THR A 151 12.91 33.21 11.20
C THR A 151 11.96 32.49 12.16
N SER A 152 11.23 31.47 11.68
CA SER A 152 10.35 30.65 12.50
C SER A 152 11.14 29.78 13.47
N SER A 153 10.61 29.60 14.69
CA SER A 153 11.12 28.63 15.65
C SER A 153 10.95 27.17 15.18
N THR A 154 10.07 26.94 14.20
CA THR A 154 9.88 25.63 13.58
C THR A 154 10.77 25.52 12.34
N PRO A 155 11.68 24.53 12.26
CA PRO A 155 12.53 24.34 11.09
C PRO A 155 11.71 24.12 9.82
N ARG A 156 12.07 24.83 8.75
CA ARG A 156 11.46 24.68 7.43
C ARG A 156 12.39 23.91 6.49
N VAL A 157 11.90 22.82 5.91
CA VAL A 157 12.63 22.07 4.87
C VAL A 157 12.65 22.88 3.58
N SER A 158 13.81 23.03 2.96
CA SER A 158 14.03 23.75 1.69
C SER A 158 14.26 22.82 0.50
N GLY A 159 14.46 21.52 0.74
CA GLY A 159 14.79 20.56 -0.32
C GLY A 159 15.42 19.27 0.19
N VAL A 160 16.11 18.56 -0.72
CA VAL A 160 16.83 17.32 -0.45
C VAL A 160 18.22 17.33 -1.07
N GLN A 161 19.18 16.74 -0.37
CA GLN A 161 20.48 16.35 -0.92
C GLN A 161 20.40 14.89 -1.35
N PHE A 162 20.86 14.59 -2.57
CA PHE A 162 20.85 13.25 -3.11
C PHE A 162 22.10 12.99 -3.97
N THR A 163 22.45 11.72 -4.14
CA THR A 163 23.45 11.27 -5.11
C THR A 163 22.74 10.85 -6.38
N ASP A 164 23.15 11.40 -7.53
CA ASP A 164 22.57 11.05 -8.83
C ASP A 164 23.18 9.79 -9.45
N ALA A 165 22.67 9.39 -10.62
CA ALA A 165 23.14 8.21 -11.34
C ALA A 165 24.63 8.24 -11.72
N SER A 166 25.25 9.43 -11.78
CA SER A 166 26.68 9.59 -12.05
C SER A 166 27.56 9.49 -10.79
N GLY A 167 26.94 9.33 -9.61
CA GLY A 167 27.63 9.31 -8.32
C GLY A 167 27.91 10.70 -7.76
N LYS A 168 27.36 11.77 -8.36
CA LYS A 168 27.58 13.15 -7.91
C LYS A 168 26.50 13.57 -6.92
N GLN A 169 26.91 14.25 -5.85
CA GLN A 169 25.97 14.88 -4.92
C GLN A 169 25.34 16.11 -5.55
N LYS A 170 24.03 16.22 -5.42
CA LYS A 170 23.19 17.32 -5.90
C LYS A 170 22.20 17.75 -4.83
N VAL A 171 21.66 18.95 -4.99
CA VAL A 171 20.59 19.50 -4.15
C VAL A 171 19.40 19.84 -5.04
N MET A 172 18.21 19.40 -4.63
CA MET A 172 16.94 19.77 -5.27
C MET A 172 16.12 20.57 -4.27
N SER A 173 15.62 21.73 -4.67
CA SER A 173 14.79 22.58 -3.82
C SER A 173 13.31 22.21 -3.90
N ALA A 174 12.60 22.36 -2.79
CA ALA A 174 11.16 22.17 -2.70
C ALA A 174 10.49 23.51 -2.34
N LYS A 175 9.55 23.95 -3.18
CA LYS A 175 8.80 25.20 -2.95
C LYS A 175 7.74 25.06 -1.86
N LYS A 176 7.17 23.86 -1.71
CA LYS A 176 6.09 23.57 -0.76
C LYS A 176 6.58 22.63 0.33
N GLU A 177 6.67 21.34 0.01
CA GLU A 177 6.90 20.27 0.97
C GLU A 177 7.87 19.22 0.42
N VAL A 178 8.46 18.45 1.34
CA VAL A 178 9.19 17.22 1.06
C VAL A 178 8.43 16.07 1.72
N ILE A 179 8.00 15.09 0.92
CA ILE A 179 7.30 13.90 1.40
C ILE A 179 8.29 12.72 1.44
N LEU A 180 8.58 12.20 2.63
CA LEU A 180 9.48 11.05 2.79
C LEU A 180 8.69 9.74 2.66
N SER A 181 8.89 9.06 1.54
CA SER A 181 8.27 7.76 1.23
C SER A 181 9.33 6.67 0.97
N ALA A 182 10.46 6.70 1.69
CA ALA A 182 11.58 5.78 1.49
C ALA A 182 11.40 4.41 2.16
N GLY A 183 10.25 4.18 2.82
CA GLY A 183 9.93 2.97 3.58
C GLY A 183 10.39 3.04 5.04
N ALA A 184 9.84 2.15 5.87
CA ALA A 184 10.01 2.16 7.33
C ALA A 184 11.47 2.01 7.79
N LEU A 185 12.33 1.39 6.98
CA LEU A 185 13.74 1.14 7.31
C LEU A 185 14.70 2.24 6.82
N ARG A 186 14.22 3.21 6.02
CA ARG A 186 15.08 4.26 5.43
C ARG A 186 14.61 5.66 5.76
N SER A 187 13.31 5.89 5.86
CA SER A 187 12.74 7.18 6.25
C SER A 187 13.30 7.69 7.60
N PRO A 188 13.37 6.89 8.69
CA PRO A 188 13.97 7.36 9.93
C PRO A 188 15.46 7.69 9.79
N LEU A 189 16.23 6.93 9.00
CA LEU A 189 17.64 7.24 8.77
C LEU A 189 17.83 8.58 8.04
N ILE A 190 16.96 8.90 7.09
CA ILE A 190 16.97 10.20 6.41
C ILE A 190 16.64 11.32 7.41
N LEU A 191 15.68 11.10 8.32
CA LEU A 191 15.37 12.05 9.40
C LEU A 191 16.60 12.29 10.29
N GLU A 192 17.24 11.23 10.78
CA GLU A 192 18.45 11.31 11.63
C GLU A 192 19.60 12.04 10.92
N LEU A 193 19.89 11.68 9.66
CA LEU A 193 20.90 12.35 8.82
C LEU A 193 20.55 13.81 8.50
N SER A 194 19.29 14.20 8.71
CA SER A 194 18.83 15.58 8.58
C SER A 194 18.85 16.35 9.90
N GLY A 195 19.22 15.72 11.02
CA GLY A 195 19.17 16.31 12.35
C GLY A 195 17.82 16.22 13.04
N VAL A 196 16.91 15.35 12.57
CA VAL A 196 15.62 15.05 13.20
C VAL A 196 15.70 13.67 13.83
N GLY A 197 15.90 13.62 15.15
CA GLY A 197 16.08 12.39 15.88
C GLY A 197 16.58 12.68 17.29
N ASN A 198 17.12 11.66 17.96
CA ASN A 198 17.70 11.83 19.27
C ASN A 198 18.98 12.68 19.20
N SER A 199 19.09 13.72 20.03
CA SER A 199 20.34 14.45 20.21
C SER A 199 21.31 13.57 21.00
N ALA A 200 22.44 13.22 20.38
CA ALA A 200 23.54 12.53 21.06
C ALA A 200 24.08 13.32 22.25
#